data_AF-A0A2G3K5P7-F1
#
_entry.id   AF-A0A2G3K5P7-F1
#
_cell.length_a   1.000
_cell.length_b   1.000
_cell.length_c   1.000
_cell.angle_alpha   90.00
_cell.angle_beta   90.00
_cell.angle_gamma   90.00
#
_symmetry.space_group_name_H-M   'P 1'
#
loop_
_entity.id
_entity.type
_entity.pdbx_description
1 polymer ?
#
loop_
_entity_poly.entity_id
_entity_poly.type
_entity_poly.pdbx_seq_one_letter_code
_entity_poly.pdbx_strand_id
1 'polypeptide(L)'
;MDANATREINHLLDFSARSGCQFVRNGTVYGAKEATDHLRMKLGKVGERVKTADDFIEHIASQSYLSGTPYSVRCPGANEQATKAWLSTELRRLRAAQP
;
A
#
# COMPACT_ATOMS: atom_id res chain seq x y z
N MET A 1 5.04 9.03 14.28
CA MET A 1 5.41 9.17 12.86
C MET A 1 5.53 10.66 12.54
N ASP A 2 6.50 11.08 11.74
CA ASP A 2 6.66 12.51 11.40
C ASP A 2 5.66 12.97 10.32
N ALA A 3 5.64 14.28 10.06
CA ALA A 3 4.73 14.89 9.08
C ALA A 3 5.00 14.42 7.64
N ASN A 4 6.25 14.10 7.31
CA ASN A 4 6.64 13.66 5.98
C ASN A 4 6.13 12.25 5.69
N ALA A 5 6.39 11.31 6.59
CA ALA A 5 5.90 9.95 6.52
C ALA A 5 4.36 9.90 6.52
N THR A 6 3.70 10.75 7.32
CA THR A 6 2.23 10.87 7.30
C THR A 6 1.71 11.29 5.93
N ARG A 7 2.32 12.30 5.32
CA ARG A 7 1.95 12.79 3.98
C ARG A 7 2.14 11.70 2.92
N GLU A 8 3.31 11.05 2.92
CA GLU A 8 3.64 9.99 1.96
C GLU A 8 2.68 8.80 2.07
N ILE A 9 2.36 8.34 3.28
CA ILE A 9 1.44 7.22 3.49
C ILE A 9 0.01 7.57 3.05
N ASN A 10 -0.46 8.78 3.38
CA ASN A 10 -1.77 9.24 2.93
C ASN A 10 -1.84 9.30 1.40
N HIS A 11 -0.78 9.79 0.74
CA HIS A 11 -0.69 9.77 -0.72
C HIS A 11 -0.79 8.34 -1.29
N LEU A 12 -0.05 7.38 -0.72
CA LEU A 12 -0.07 5.98 -1.18
C LEU A 12 -1.45 5.34 -0.98
N LEU A 13 -2.14 5.63 0.12
CA LEU A 13 -3.51 5.16 0.37
C LEU A 13 -4.49 5.77 -0.64
N ASP A 14 -4.39 7.07 -0.91
CA ASP A 14 -5.29 7.74 -1.86
C ASP A 14 -5.03 7.30 -3.30
N PHE A 15 -3.77 7.12 -3.68
CA PHE A 15 -3.37 6.51 -4.95
C PHE A 15 -3.96 5.11 -5.09
N SER A 16 -3.86 4.29 -4.05
CA SER A 16 -4.43 2.93 -4.02
C SER A 16 -5.95 2.96 -4.23
N ALA A 17 -6.67 3.81 -3.50
CA ALA A 17 -8.13 3.91 -3.58
C ALA A 17 -8.63 4.40 -4.95
N ARG A 18 -7.87 5.26 -5.63
CA ARG A 18 -8.24 5.87 -6.92
C ARG A 18 -7.69 5.11 -8.13
N SER A 19 -6.86 4.10 -7.91
CA SER A 19 -6.13 3.39 -8.98
C SER A 19 -7.02 2.63 -9.96
N GLY A 20 -8.25 2.27 -9.58
CA GLY A 20 -9.10 1.35 -10.34
C GLY A 20 -8.56 -0.09 -10.41
N CYS A 21 -7.47 -0.38 -9.69
CA CYS A 21 -6.88 -1.72 -9.66
C CYS A 21 -7.62 -2.63 -8.67
N GLN A 22 -7.51 -3.94 -8.90
CA GLN A 22 -7.94 -4.96 -7.97
C GLN A 22 -6.76 -5.43 -7.12
N PHE A 23 -7.01 -5.74 -5.85
CA PHE A 23 -5.98 -6.21 -4.93
C PHE A 23 -6.25 -7.67 -4.59
N VAL A 24 -5.20 -8.50 -4.68
CA VAL A 24 -5.27 -9.92 -4.32
C VAL A 24 -4.59 -10.10 -2.97
N ARG A 25 -5.36 -10.59 -2.01
CA ARG A 25 -4.91 -10.90 -0.65
C ARG A 25 -5.30 -12.33 -0.32
N ASN A 26 -4.31 -13.18 -0.06
CA ASN A 26 -4.49 -14.61 0.23
C ASN A 26 -5.38 -15.32 -0.82
N GLY A 27 -5.18 -15.00 -2.11
CA GLY A 27 -5.96 -15.55 -3.22
C GLY A 27 -7.36 -14.94 -3.41
N THR A 28 -7.82 -14.07 -2.51
CA THR A 28 -9.11 -13.36 -2.65
C THR A 28 -8.90 -12.00 -3.31
N VAL A 29 -9.77 -11.66 -4.25
CA VAL A 29 -9.76 -10.37 -4.96
C VAL A 29 -10.64 -9.36 -4.24
N TYR A 30 -10.14 -8.14 -4.07
CA TYR A 30 -10.81 -7.00 -3.45
C TYR A 30 -10.76 -5.79 -4.37
N GLY A 31 -11.78 -4.92 -4.28
CA GLY A 31 -11.74 -3.63 -4.96
C GLY A 31 -10.73 -2.68 -4.33
N ALA A 32 -10.28 -1.67 -5.10
CA ALA A 32 -9.34 -0.64 -4.65
C ALA A 32 -9.75 0.02 -3.32
N LYS A 33 -11.03 0.36 -3.18
CA LYS A 33 -11.56 0.98 -1.97
C LYS A 33 -11.48 0.05 -0.76
N GLU A 34 -11.95 -1.18 -0.90
CA GLU A 34 -11.95 -2.17 0.19
C GLU A 34 -10.53 -2.51 0.64
N ALA A 35 -9.61 -2.67 -0.32
CA ALA A 35 -8.21 -2.92 -0.04
C ALA A 35 -7.56 -1.75 0.72
N THR A 36 -7.85 -0.51 0.32
CA THR A 36 -7.33 0.67 1.00
C THR A 36 -7.91 0.84 2.40
N ASP A 37 -9.22 0.61 2.58
CA ASP A 37 -9.87 0.66 3.90
C ASP A 37 -9.27 -0.42 4.82
N HIS A 38 -8.92 -1.60 4.28
CA HIS A 38 -8.18 -2.63 5.02
C HIS A 38 -6.78 -2.14 5.47
N LEU A 39 -6.02 -1.47 4.60
CA LEU A 39 -4.71 -0.91 4.94
C LEU A 39 -4.82 0.20 6.00
N ARG A 40 -5.82 1.08 5.91
CA ARG A 40 -6.10 2.11 6.93
C ARG A 40 -6.39 1.47 8.28
N MET A 41 -7.22 0.44 8.31
CA MET A 41 -7.54 -0.31 9.53
C MET A 41 -6.29 -0.98 10.12
N LYS A 42 -5.44 -1.63 9.32
CA LYS A 42 -4.16 -2.20 9.78
C LYS A 42 -3.25 -1.11 10.35
N LEU A 43 -3.08 0.01 9.64
CA LEU A 43 -2.25 1.12 10.09
C LEU A 43 -2.74 1.67 11.44
N GLY A 44 -4.05 1.79 11.65
CA GLY A 44 -4.60 2.21 12.95
C GLY A 44 -4.35 1.23 14.10
N LYS A 45 -4.25 -0.09 13.81
CA LYS A 45 -4.07 -1.13 14.84
C LYS A 45 -2.62 -1.45 15.18
N VAL A 46 -1.73 -1.41 14.19
CA VAL A 46 -0.33 -1.84 14.34
C VAL A 46 0.68 -0.81 13.81
N GLY A 47 0.22 0.40 13.50
CA GLY A 47 1.03 1.49 12.94
C GLY A 47 1.98 2.17 13.92
N GLU A 48 1.93 1.85 15.22
CA GLU A 48 2.90 2.41 16.19
C GLU A 48 4.35 2.09 15.82
N ARG A 49 4.58 0.98 15.11
CA ARG A 49 5.89 0.56 14.61
C ARG A 49 6.27 1.17 13.26
N VAL A 50 5.32 1.82 12.57
CA VAL A 50 5.53 2.47 11.28
C VAL A 50 6.07 3.87 11.51
N LYS A 51 7.33 4.09 11.14
CA LYS A 51 7.99 5.39 11.26
C LYS A 51 8.12 6.10 9.91
N THR A 52 8.19 5.33 8.83
CA THR A 52 8.38 5.82 7.46
C THR A 52 7.34 5.24 6.50
N ALA A 53 7.19 5.83 5.31
CA ALA A 53 6.36 5.25 4.26
C ALA A 53 6.91 3.90 3.76
N ASP A 54 8.23 3.70 3.82
CA ASP A 54 8.86 2.43 3.52
C ASP A 54 8.45 1.35 4.55
N ASP A 55 8.40 1.68 5.85
CA ASP A 55 7.88 0.77 6.90
C ASP A 55 6.41 0.42 6.66
N PHE A 56 5.60 1.39 6.21
CA PHE A 56 4.20 1.14 5.86
C PHE A 56 4.11 0.15 4.71
N ILE A 57 4.90 0.34 3.65
CA ILE A 57 4.93 -0.60 2.53
C ILE A 57 5.36 -1.98 3.02
N GLU A 58 6.44 -2.07 3.80
CA GLU A 58 7.02 -3.34 4.22
C GLU A 58 6.12 -4.12 5.17
N HIS A 59 5.55 -3.45 6.18
CA HIS A 59 4.89 -4.13 7.29
C HIS A 59 3.37 -4.13 7.19
N ILE A 60 2.79 -3.17 6.46
CA ILE A 60 1.35 -3.00 6.37
C ILE A 60 0.82 -3.44 5.00
N ALA A 61 1.42 -2.93 3.92
CA ALA A 61 0.85 -3.04 2.59
C ALA A 61 1.42 -4.17 1.71
N SER A 62 2.51 -4.82 2.11
CA SER A 62 3.16 -5.85 1.30
C SER A 62 2.56 -7.25 1.45
N GLN A 63 2.10 -7.62 2.66
CA GLN A 63 1.74 -8.99 2.98
C GLN A 63 0.82 -9.14 4.20
N SER A 64 0.23 -10.32 4.31
CA SER A 64 -0.56 -10.74 5.46
C SER A 64 0.34 -11.00 6.64
N TYR A 65 0.09 -10.31 7.76
CA TYR A 65 0.83 -10.57 8.99
C TYR A 65 0.57 -11.99 9.53
N LEU A 66 -0.66 -12.49 9.38
CA LEU A 66 -1.07 -13.80 9.91
C LEU A 66 -0.51 -14.98 9.10
N SER A 67 -0.42 -14.84 7.78
CA SER A 67 -0.04 -15.94 6.87
C SER A 67 1.30 -15.75 6.16
N GLY A 68 1.92 -14.56 6.26
CA GLY A 68 3.13 -14.21 5.51
C GLY A 68 2.93 -14.11 4.00
N THR A 69 1.71 -14.26 3.49
CA THR A 69 1.44 -14.29 2.05
C THR A 69 1.55 -12.89 1.45
N PRO A 70 2.38 -12.68 0.41
CA PRO A 70 2.46 -11.41 -0.29
C PRO A 70 1.13 -11.02 -0.93
N TYR A 71 0.85 -9.72 -0.93
CA TYR A 71 -0.27 -9.13 -1.66
C TYR A 71 0.17 -8.76 -3.06
N SER A 72 -0.75 -8.83 -4.01
CA SER A 72 -0.53 -8.36 -5.37
C SER A 72 -1.65 -7.43 -5.82
N VAL A 73 -1.37 -6.68 -6.89
CA VAL A 73 -2.29 -5.75 -7.50
C VAL A 73 -2.43 -6.08 -8.98
N ARG A 74 -3.65 -6.02 -9.49
CA ARG A 74 -4.03 -6.23 -10.89
C ARG A 74 -4.65 -4.95 -11.40
N CYS A 75 -3.91 -4.21 -12.22
CA CYS A 75 -4.40 -2.98 -12.82
C CYS A 75 -4.88 -3.24 -14.26
N PRO A 76 -5.90 -2.51 -14.75
CA PRO A 76 -6.35 -2.64 -16.13
C PRO A 76 -5.21 -2.45 -17.13
N GLY A 77 -5.03 -3.39 -18.07
CA GLY A 77 -3.98 -3.32 -19.08
C GLY A 77 -2.55 -3.59 -18.59
N ALA A 78 -2.38 -4.01 -17.32
CA ALA A 78 -1.09 -4.35 -16.76
C ALA A 78 -1.08 -5.77 -16.20
N ASN A 79 0.10 -6.40 -16.19
CA ASN A 79 0.30 -7.68 -15.51
C ASN A 79 0.14 -7.53 -13.99
N GLU A 80 -0.23 -8.63 -13.34
CA GLU A 80 -0.22 -8.71 -11.88
C GLU A 80 1.19 -8.41 -11.35
N GLN A 81 1.26 -7.59 -10.31
CA GLN A 81 2.52 -7.18 -9.70
C GLN A 81 2.42 -7.18 -8.18
N ALA A 82 3.55 -7.38 -7.49
CA ALA A 82 3.58 -7.34 -6.03
C ALA A 82 3.22 -5.94 -5.52
N THR A 83 2.36 -5.87 -4.50
CA THR A 83 1.90 -4.59 -3.92
C THR A 83 3.08 -3.78 -3.38
N LYS A 84 4.08 -4.44 -2.80
CA LYS A 84 5.34 -3.84 -2.35
C LYS A 84 6.04 -3.07 -3.49
N ALA A 85 6.31 -3.74 -4.61
CA ALA A 85 7.01 -3.13 -5.75
C ALA A 85 6.21 -1.98 -6.36
N TRP A 86 4.88 -2.14 -6.44
CA TRP A 86 3.98 -1.12 -6.97
C TRP A 86 3.98 0.15 -6.13
N LEU A 87 3.77 0.03 -4.82
CA LEU A 87 3.76 1.18 -3.90
C LEU A 87 5.16 1.82 -3.75
N SER A 88 6.24 1.03 -3.72
CA SER A 88 7.60 1.57 -3.71
C SER A 88 7.92 2.38 -4.96
N THR A 89 7.35 2.01 -6.11
CA THR A 89 7.52 2.78 -7.35
C THR A 89 6.79 4.11 -7.28
N GLU A 90 5.55 4.11 -6.78
CA GLU A 90 4.80 5.34 -6.58
C GLU A 90 5.44 6.25 -5.52
N LEU A 91 5.97 5.69 -4.43
CA LEU A 91 6.67 6.46 -3.41
C LEU A 91 7.91 7.16 -3.96
N ARG A 92 8.71 6.45 -4.78
CA ARG A 92 9.86 7.07 -5.47
C ARG A 92 9.41 8.18 -6.42
N ARG A 93 8.31 7.98 -7.16
CA ARG A 93 7.74 9.01 -8.05
C ARG A 93 7.30 10.24 -7.27
N LEU A 94 6.63 10.07 -6.13
CA LEU A 94 6.21 11.15 -5.23
C LEU A 94 7.42 11.95 -4.72
N ARG A 95 8.44 11.25 -4.21
CA ARG A 95 9.66 11.89 -3.68
C ARG A 95 10.44 12.63 -4.75
N ALA A 96 10.51 12.12 -5.98
CA ALA A 96 11.17 12.80 -7.10
C ALA A 96 10.40 14.05 -7.58
N ALA A 97 9.09 14.11 -7.35
CA ALA A 97 8.24 15.25 -7.69
C ALA A 97 8.25 16.36 -6.62
N GLN A 98 8.86 16.12 -5.47
CA GLN A 98 9.06 17.09 -4.40
C GLN A 98 10.53 17.52 -4.39
N PRO A 99 10.88 18.73 -4.86
CA PRO A 99 12.24 19.25 -4.77
C PRO A 99 12.67 19.55 -3.33
#